data_AF-A0ABD1RDY6-F1
#
_entry.id   AF-A0ABD1RDY6-F1
#
_cell.length_a   1.000
_cell.length_b   1.000
_cell.length_c   1.000
_cell.angle_alpha   90.00
_cell.angle_beta   90.00
_cell.angle_gamma   90.00
#
_symmetry.space_group_name_H-M   'P 1'
#
loop_
_entity.id
_entity.type
_entity.pdbx_description
1 polymer ?
#
loop_
_entity_poly.entity_id
_entity_poly.type
_entity_poly.pdbx_seq_one_letter_code
_entity_poly.pdbx_strand_id
1 'polypeptide(L)'
;MRTSNHLIGFLNFLTFLLSIPILGGGIWLSSRANNTDCLKFLQWPLIVIGVSIMIVSLAGFAGACYRNTFLMYLYLWAMFVIIATLVGFVIFAYAVTDKGSGRPVMNRVYQEYYLQDYSGWLEERVKSQSYWSKISSCIRDSHVCSKMGRTVGGLPESPDLFYLRKLNPIESGCCKPPTACGYVYMNETFWSAGGGLVGYDPDCARWNNDQEQLCYSCNSCKAGVLASLKKSWRKVSVINIVILILLVILYVVACAAFRHIKRMDNDEDFGETRMEKAQPSRIHF
;
A
#
# COMPACT_ATOMS: atom_id res chain seq x y z
N MET A 1 19.11 -34.67 -6.20
CA MET A 1 19.96 -33.47 -6.45
C MET A 1 19.44 -32.59 -7.60
N ARG A 2 19.13 -33.11 -8.80
CA ARG A 2 18.63 -32.30 -9.94
C ARG A 2 17.32 -31.54 -9.65
N THR A 3 16.37 -32.18 -8.96
CA THR A 3 15.07 -31.61 -8.58
C THR A 3 15.17 -30.43 -7.60
N SER A 4 16.12 -30.44 -6.66
CA SER A 4 16.30 -29.34 -5.69
C SER A 4 16.79 -28.04 -6.35
N ASN A 5 17.67 -28.13 -7.35
CA ASN A 5 18.17 -26.95 -8.05
C ASN A 5 17.08 -26.32 -8.94
N HIS A 6 16.26 -27.15 -9.60
CA HIS A 6 15.09 -26.67 -10.34
C HIS A 6 14.03 -26.04 -9.41
N LEU A 7 13.85 -26.61 -8.21
CA LEU A 7 12.95 -26.04 -7.19
C LEU A 7 13.42 -24.65 -6.77
N ILE A 8 14.70 -24.48 -6.39
CA ILE A 8 15.22 -23.18 -5.94
C ILE A 8 15.15 -22.13 -7.07
N GLY A 9 15.45 -22.51 -8.31
CA GLY A 9 15.27 -21.63 -9.47
C GLY A 9 13.82 -21.19 -9.67
N PHE A 10 12.87 -22.12 -9.52
CA PHE A 10 11.43 -21.83 -9.60
C PHE A 10 10.94 -20.92 -8.46
N LEU A 11 11.39 -21.15 -7.22
CA LEU A 11 11.04 -20.32 -6.07
C LEU A 11 11.55 -18.87 -6.27
N ASN A 12 12.77 -18.69 -6.78
CA ASN A 12 13.32 -17.35 -7.08
C ASN A 12 12.56 -16.64 -8.21
N PHE A 13 12.20 -17.36 -9.28
CA PHE A 13 11.36 -16.82 -10.34
C PHE A 13 9.99 -16.39 -9.81
N LEU A 14 9.38 -17.18 -8.92
CA LEU A 14 8.12 -16.81 -8.28
C LEU A 14 8.26 -15.58 -7.38
N THR A 15 9.34 -15.47 -6.58
CA THR A 15 9.60 -14.23 -5.80
C THR A 15 9.77 -13.00 -6.67
N PHE A 16 10.43 -13.13 -7.83
CA PHE A 16 10.55 -12.03 -8.78
C PHE A 16 9.18 -11.61 -9.31
N LEU A 17 8.33 -12.57 -9.69
CA LEU A 17 6.96 -12.27 -10.12
C LEU A 17 6.14 -11.59 -9.01
N LEU A 18 6.33 -11.97 -7.74
CA LEU A 18 5.67 -11.33 -6.59
C LEU A 18 6.16 -9.91 -6.32
N SER A 19 7.38 -9.55 -6.75
CA SER A 19 7.87 -8.17 -6.64
C SER A 19 7.16 -7.21 -7.61
N ILE A 20 6.66 -7.72 -8.74
CA ILE A 20 6.00 -6.91 -9.78
C ILE A 20 4.70 -6.26 -9.27
N PRO A 21 3.78 -6.96 -8.58
CA PRO A 21 2.63 -6.33 -7.94
C PRO A 21 2.98 -5.30 -6.85
N ILE A 22 4.09 -5.47 -6.13
CA ILE A 22 4.53 -4.51 -5.10
C ILE A 22 5.00 -3.23 -5.76
N LEU A 23 5.88 -3.36 -6.75
CA LEU A 23 6.37 -2.24 -7.55
C LEU A 23 5.22 -1.57 -8.31
N GLY A 24 4.34 -2.36 -8.92
CA GLY A 24 3.13 -1.91 -9.59
C GLY A 24 2.17 -1.19 -8.65
N GLY A 25 2.00 -1.66 -7.41
CA GLY A 25 1.22 -0.99 -6.38
C GLY A 25 1.84 0.35 -5.95
N GLY A 26 3.16 0.40 -5.79
CA GLY A 26 3.90 1.64 -5.51
C GLY A 26 3.83 2.65 -6.66
N ILE A 27 3.98 2.17 -7.90
CA ILE A 27 3.90 2.98 -9.12
C ILE A 27 2.45 3.42 -9.38
N TRP A 28 1.45 2.58 -9.13
CA TRP A 28 0.04 2.93 -9.28
C TRP A 28 -0.38 3.99 -8.25
N LEU A 29 0.13 3.90 -7.02
CA LEU A 29 -0.05 4.95 -6.02
C LEU A 29 0.57 6.28 -6.49
N SER A 30 1.73 6.22 -7.18
CA SER A 30 2.35 7.40 -7.79
C SER A 30 1.64 7.89 -9.05
N SER A 31 1.06 7.01 -9.87
CA SER A 31 0.40 7.37 -11.13
C SER A 31 -1.01 7.93 -10.89
N ARG A 32 -1.71 7.50 -9.84
CA ARG A 32 -2.97 8.14 -9.44
C ARG A 32 -2.74 9.58 -8.92
N ALA A 33 -1.52 9.87 -8.47
CA ALA A 33 -1.01 11.21 -8.21
C ALA A 33 -0.27 11.73 -9.45
N ASN A 34 -1.01 11.94 -10.55
CA ASN A 34 -0.52 12.07 -11.92
C ASN A 34 0.27 13.37 -12.23
N ASN A 35 1.21 13.75 -11.36
CA ASN A 35 2.37 14.62 -11.55
C ASN A 35 3.35 14.30 -10.38
N THR A 36 4.56 13.87 -10.72
CA THR A 36 5.49 13.04 -9.93
C THR A 36 6.13 13.63 -8.66
N ASP A 37 5.54 14.66 -8.03
CA ASP A 37 6.13 15.33 -6.85
C ASP A 37 5.21 15.41 -5.62
N CYS A 38 3.94 15.02 -5.75
CA CYS A 38 2.87 15.29 -4.79
C CYS A 38 3.08 14.74 -3.37
N LEU A 39 3.57 13.50 -3.27
CA LEU A 39 3.57 12.71 -2.05
C LEU A 39 4.83 11.83 -1.98
N LYS A 40 5.99 12.39 -2.35
CA LYS A 40 7.30 11.70 -2.28
C LYS A 40 7.51 10.96 -0.95
N PHE A 41 7.02 11.56 0.13
CA PHE A 41 7.12 11.02 1.48
C PHE A 41 6.37 9.70 1.72
N LEU A 42 5.27 9.46 1.00
CA LEU A 42 4.52 8.19 1.08
C LEU A 42 4.96 7.18 0.01
N GLN A 43 5.60 7.65 -1.06
CA GLN A 43 6.06 6.85 -2.19
C GLN A 43 7.40 6.16 -1.92
N TRP A 44 8.36 6.87 -1.33
CA TRP A 44 9.71 6.35 -1.07
C TRP A 44 9.76 5.07 -0.23
N PRO A 45 8.98 4.93 0.87
CA PRO A 45 8.99 3.69 1.65
C PRO A 45 8.59 2.45 0.82
N LEU A 46 7.60 2.58 -0.08
CA LEU A 46 7.13 1.48 -0.93
C LEU A 46 8.13 1.13 -2.03
N ILE A 47 8.77 2.14 -2.66
CA ILE A 47 9.79 1.91 -3.69
C ILE A 47 11.03 1.25 -3.10
N VAL A 48 11.49 1.71 -1.93
CA VAL A 48 12.65 1.11 -1.24
C VAL A 48 12.37 -0.36 -0.92
N ILE A 49 11.17 -0.69 -0.44
CA ILE A 49 10.76 -2.08 -0.20
C ILE A 49 10.78 -2.89 -1.50
N GLY A 50 10.15 -2.40 -2.57
CA GLY A 50 10.11 -3.11 -3.85
C GLY A 50 11.50 -3.35 -4.47
N VAL A 51 12.39 -2.35 -4.41
CA VAL A 51 13.78 -2.45 -4.91
C VAL A 51 14.58 -3.45 -4.07
N SER A 52 14.41 -3.44 -2.75
CA SER A 52 15.12 -4.39 -1.88
C SER A 52 14.75 -5.85 -2.16
N ILE A 53 13.47 -6.13 -2.46
CA ILE A 53 13.01 -7.46 -2.88
C ILE A 53 13.64 -7.86 -4.21
N MET A 54 13.70 -6.95 -5.18
CA MET A 54 14.29 -7.21 -6.50
C MET A 54 15.79 -7.57 -6.41
N ILE A 55 16.56 -6.86 -5.57
CA ILE A 55 17.99 -7.15 -5.35
C ILE A 55 18.17 -8.55 -4.75
N VAL A 56 17.32 -8.94 -3.79
CA VAL A 56 17.42 -10.25 -3.14
C VAL A 56 16.98 -11.38 -4.08
N SER A 57 15.98 -11.18 -4.94
CA SER A 57 15.61 -12.17 -5.97
C SER A 57 16.76 -12.43 -6.96
N LEU A 58 17.51 -11.39 -7.35
CA LEU A 58 18.69 -11.54 -8.21
C LEU A 58 19.83 -12.29 -7.50
N ALA A 59 20.06 -11.99 -6.21
CA ALA A 59 21.04 -12.71 -5.40
C ALA A 59 20.67 -14.18 -5.17
N GLY A 60 19.37 -14.49 -5.02
CA GLY A 60 18.86 -15.86 -4.92
C GLY A 60 19.11 -16.69 -6.18
N PHE A 61 19.00 -16.06 -7.36
CA PHE A 61 19.30 -16.71 -8.65
C PHE A 61 20.79 -17.06 -8.76
N ALA A 62 21.69 -16.15 -8.35
CA ALA A 62 23.13 -16.43 -8.28
C ALA A 62 23.47 -17.54 -7.26
N GLY A 63 22.76 -17.59 -6.13
CA GLY A 63 22.94 -18.64 -5.11
C GLY A 63 22.67 -20.05 -5.58
N ALA A 64 21.69 -20.22 -6.48
CA ALA A 64 21.34 -21.51 -7.03
C ALA A 64 22.40 -22.07 -8.02
N CYS A 65 23.11 -21.19 -8.73
CA CYS A 65 24.09 -21.58 -9.75
C CYS A 65 25.44 -22.01 -9.17
N TYR A 66 25.89 -21.37 -8.07
CA TYR A 66 27.26 -21.55 -7.58
C TYR A 66 27.41 -22.61 -6.47
N ARG A 67 26.31 -23.26 -6.03
CA ARG A 67 26.31 -24.34 -5.01
C ARG A 67 27.16 -24.01 -3.77
N ASN A 68 27.20 -22.74 -3.41
CA ASN A 68 28.03 -22.23 -2.32
C ASN A 68 27.17 -22.09 -1.05
N THR A 69 27.53 -22.85 -0.01
CA THR A 69 26.85 -22.86 1.29
C THR A 69 26.78 -21.48 1.94
N PHE A 70 27.79 -20.63 1.72
CA PHE A 70 27.80 -19.23 2.17
C PHE A 70 26.70 -18.41 1.48
N LEU A 71 26.53 -18.55 0.17
CA LEU A 71 25.50 -17.83 -0.59
C LEU A 71 24.09 -18.27 -0.17
N MET A 72 23.90 -19.55 0.15
CA MET A 72 22.62 -20.05 0.64
C MET A 72 22.29 -19.54 2.05
N TYR A 73 23.29 -19.39 2.92
CA TYR A 73 23.13 -18.80 4.24
C TYR A 73 22.78 -17.30 4.14
N LEU A 74 23.48 -16.57 3.26
CA LEU A 74 23.19 -15.17 2.96
C LEU A 74 21.77 -14.99 2.40
N TYR A 75 21.32 -15.90 1.52
CA TYR A 75 19.95 -15.91 1.00
C TYR A 75 18.90 -16.08 2.11
N LEU A 76 19.06 -17.05 3.01
CA LEU A 76 18.13 -17.27 4.12
C LEU A 76 18.08 -16.05 5.05
N TRP A 77 19.24 -15.45 5.36
CA TRP A 77 19.30 -14.25 6.19
C TRP A 77 18.64 -13.04 5.52
N ALA A 78 18.88 -12.82 4.24
CA ALA A 78 18.24 -11.76 3.47
C ALA A 78 16.71 -11.94 3.40
N MET A 79 16.24 -13.16 3.16
CA MET A 79 14.80 -13.46 3.16
C MET A 79 14.15 -13.20 4.52
N PHE A 80 14.82 -13.54 5.62
CA PHE A 80 14.32 -13.24 6.97
C PHE A 80 14.19 -11.73 7.20
N VAL A 81 15.19 -10.94 6.82
CA VAL A 81 15.15 -9.46 6.93
C VAL A 81 14.02 -8.86 6.09
N ILE A 82 13.77 -9.38 4.88
CA ILE A 82 12.64 -8.95 4.05
C ILE A 82 11.31 -9.24 4.76
N ILE A 83 11.10 -10.46 5.24
CA ILE A 83 9.86 -10.84 5.93
C ILE A 83 9.65 -9.93 7.15
N ALA A 84 10.68 -9.73 7.98
CA ALA A 84 10.61 -8.84 9.14
C ALA A 84 10.26 -7.39 8.74
N THR A 85 10.86 -6.88 7.67
CA THR A 85 10.59 -5.53 7.15
C THR A 85 9.14 -5.42 6.64
N LEU A 86 8.63 -6.43 5.92
CA LEU A 86 7.25 -6.44 5.44
C LEU A 86 6.24 -6.53 6.60
N VAL A 87 6.50 -7.35 7.63
CA VAL A 87 5.69 -7.38 8.85
C VAL A 87 5.68 -5.99 9.50
N GLY A 88 6.85 -5.37 9.68
CA GLY A 88 6.98 -4.04 10.25
C GLY A 88 6.20 -2.99 9.46
N PHE A 89 6.26 -3.04 8.13
CA PHE A 89 5.49 -2.16 7.26
C PHE A 89 3.97 -2.36 7.42
N VAL A 90 3.49 -3.61 7.51
CA VAL A 90 2.07 -3.88 7.78
C VAL A 90 1.63 -3.27 9.11
N ILE A 91 2.38 -3.52 10.18
CA ILE A 91 2.08 -2.97 11.51
C ILE A 91 2.04 -1.45 11.46
N PHE A 92 3.05 -0.82 10.86
CA PHE A 92 3.11 0.63 10.70
C PHE A 92 1.92 1.16 9.89
N ALA A 93 1.60 0.52 8.76
CA ALA A 93 0.49 0.92 7.90
C ALA A 93 -0.85 0.89 8.65
N TYR A 94 -1.12 -0.15 9.45
CA TYR A 94 -2.32 -0.19 10.28
C TYR A 94 -2.29 0.83 11.42
N ALA A 95 -1.16 0.97 12.12
CA ALA A 95 -1.01 1.92 13.21
C ALA A 95 -1.29 3.38 12.77
N VAL A 96 -0.78 3.78 11.60
CA VAL A 96 -1.01 5.15 11.07
C VAL A 96 -2.36 5.31 10.36
N THR A 97 -3.07 4.23 10.06
CA THR A 97 -4.38 4.27 9.38
C THR A 97 -5.56 3.82 10.24
N ASP A 98 -5.35 3.50 11.52
CA ASP A 98 -6.41 3.00 12.40
C ASP A 98 -7.55 4.03 12.57
N LYS A 99 -7.20 5.28 12.85
CA LYS A 99 -8.17 6.34 13.20
C LYS A 99 -8.74 7.08 11.99
N GLY A 100 -9.93 7.65 12.18
CA GLY A 100 -10.65 8.48 11.21
C GLY A 100 -11.50 7.72 10.19
N SER A 101 -12.75 8.16 10.04
CA SER A 101 -13.71 7.71 9.02
C SER A 101 -14.48 8.91 8.50
N GLY A 102 -15.02 8.80 7.29
CA GLY A 102 -15.97 9.80 6.81
C GLY A 102 -17.25 9.75 7.65
N ARG A 103 -17.82 10.92 7.94
CA ARG A 103 -19.12 11.06 8.59
C ARG A 103 -20.22 11.06 7.52
N PRO A 104 -21.30 10.27 7.70
CA PRO A 104 -22.44 10.34 6.80
C PRO A 104 -23.20 11.64 7.03
N VAL A 105 -23.75 12.19 5.95
CA VAL A 105 -24.61 13.37 5.99
C VAL A 105 -26.03 12.98 5.62
N MET A 106 -27.01 13.55 6.31
CA MET A 106 -28.42 13.28 6.03
C MET A 106 -28.77 13.65 4.58
N ASN A 107 -29.52 12.77 3.91
CA ASN A 107 -29.95 12.95 2.51
C ASN A 107 -28.81 13.11 1.48
N ARG A 108 -27.60 12.59 1.79
CA ARG A 108 -26.43 12.60 0.89
C ARG A 108 -25.76 11.22 0.86
N VAL A 109 -25.27 10.82 -0.31
CA VAL A 109 -24.51 9.57 -0.49
C VAL A 109 -23.01 9.77 -0.22
N TYR A 110 -22.48 10.95 -0.53
CA TYR A 110 -21.10 11.29 -0.20
C TYR A 110 -20.88 11.44 1.31
N GLN A 111 -19.63 11.30 1.73
CA GLN A 111 -19.21 11.41 3.12
C GLN A 111 -18.45 12.71 3.35
N GLU A 112 -18.52 13.24 4.57
CA GLU A 112 -17.71 14.39 4.99
C GLU A 112 -16.53 13.96 5.84
N TYR A 113 -15.46 14.73 5.75
CA TYR A 113 -14.20 14.41 6.41
C TYR A 113 -13.81 15.57 7.30
N TYR A 114 -13.61 15.29 8.58
CA TYR A 114 -13.23 16.27 9.57
C TYR A 114 -11.85 15.90 10.10
N LEU A 115 -10.95 16.88 10.20
CA LEU A 115 -9.57 16.63 10.60
C LEU A 115 -9.48 16.05 12.02
N GLN A 116 -10.39 16.46 12.90
CA GLN A 116 -10.51 15.97 14.28
C GLN A 116 -10.79 14.47 14.43
N ASP A 117 -11.31 13.81 13.39
CA ASP A 117 -11.56 12.37 13.43
C ASP A 117 -10.27 11.57 13.18
N TYR A 118 -9.24 12.24 12.64
CA TYR A 118 -7.93 11.67 12.38
C TYR A 118 -6.98 12.05 13.51
N SER A 119 -6.08 11.13 13.87
CA SER A 119 -5.08 11.37 14.89
C SER A 119 -3.77 10.65 14.57
N GLY A 120 -2.67 11.14 15.14
CA GLY A 120 -1.37 10.50 15.07
C GLY A 120 -0.44 11.13 14.04
N TRP A 121 0.61 10.40 13.66
CA TRP A 121 1.72 10.97 12.90
C TRP A 121 1.33 11.51 11.52
N LEU A 122 0.36 10.88 10.84
CA LEU A 122 -0.07 11.33 9.51
C LEU A 122 -0.85 12.64 9.59
N GLU A 123 -1.68 12.82 10.62
CA GLU A 123 -2.43 14.07 10.84
C GLU A 123 -1.47 15.25 11.07
N GLU A 124 -0.47 15.05 11.93
CA GLU A 124 0.55 16.06 12.26
C GLU A 124 1.32 16.53 11.01
N ARG A 125 1.58 15.59 10.09
CA ARG A 125 2.25 15.89 8.82
C ARG A 125 1.42 16.76 7.89
N VAL A 126 0.10 16.57 7.86
CA VAL A 126 -0.82 17.35 7.01
C VAL A 126 -1.18 18.69 7.67
N LYS A 127 -1.07 18.80 9.00
CA LYS A 127 -1.16 20.08 9.72
C LYS A 127 0.01 21.01 9.41
N SER A 128 1.22 20.46 9.25
CA SER A 128 2.42 21.25 8.96
C SER A 128 2.33 22.02 7.63
N GLN A 129 2.46 23.35 7.70
CA GLN A 129 2.27 24.25 6.55
C GLN A 129 3.28 24.01 5.42
N SER A 130 4.53 23.64 5.74
CA SER A 130 5.59 23.41 4.75
C SER A 130 5.36 22.15 3.91
N TYR A 131 4.72 21.14 4.49
CA TYR A 131 4.31 19.93 3.80
C TYR A 131 2.98 20.14 3.09
N TRP A 132 2.03 20.82 3.75
CA TRP A 132 0.72 21.08 3.17
C TRP A 132 0.81 21.90 1.89
N SER A 133 1.65 22.93 1.83
CA SER A 133 1.80 23.75 0.62
C SER A 133 2.15 22.94 -0.64
N LYS A 134 2.99 21.90 -0.48
CA LYS A 134 3.37 20.98 -1.56
C LYS A 134 2.23 20.02 -1.93
N ILE A 135 1.47 19.58 -0.93
CA ILE A 135 0.32 18.69 -1.12
C ILE A 135 -0.82 19.44 -1.81
N SER A 136 -1.17 20.63 -1.33
CA SER A 136 -2.24 21.45 -1.88
C SER A 136 -1.93 21.92 -3.30
N SER A 137 -0.69 22.34 -3.58
CA SER A 137 -0.29 22.73 -4.94
C SER A 137 -0.47 21.57 -5.90
N CYS A 138 -0.02 20.38 -5.51
CA CYS A 138 -0.22 19.20 -6.33
C CYS A 138 -1.69 18.85 -6.56
N ILE A 139 -2.54 18.90 -5.53
CA ILE A 139 -3.97 18.59 -5.69
C ILE A 139 -4.61 19.57 -6.67
N ARG A 140 -4.23 20.85 -6.59
CA ARG A 140 -4.65 21.86 -7.56
C ARG A 140 -4.17 21.53 -8.98
N ASP A 141 -2.89 21.23 -9.16
CA ASP A 141 -2.27 20.91 -10.46
C ASP A 141 -2.79 19.59 -11.06
N SER A 142 -3.30 18.67 -10.24
CA SER A 142 -3.91 17.42 -10.70
C SER A 142 -5.26 17.62 -11.41
N HIS A 143 -5.84 18.83 -11.28
CA HIS A 143 -7.13 19.21 -11.85
C HIS A 143 -8.28 18.28 -11.40
N VAL A 144 -8.20 17.70 -10.20
CA VAL A 144 -9.23 16.80 -9.67
C VAL A 144 -10.58 17.51 -9.51
N CYS A 145 -10.56 18.77 -9.05
CA CYS A 145 -11.79 19.53 -8.86
C CYS A 145 -12.43 19.97 -10.18
N SER A 146 -11.64 20.38 -11.18
CA SER A 146 -12.19 20.72 -12.49
C SER A 146 -12.73 19.48 -13.22
N LYS A 147 -12.12 18.30 -13.03
CA LYS A 147 -12.63 17.01 -13.52
C LYS A 147 -13.88 16.52 -12.79
N MET A 148 -14.28 17.16 -11.68
CA MET A 148 -15.52 16.82 -10.98
C MET A 148 -16.75 17.24 -11.79
N GLY A 149 -16.62 18.28 -12.62
CA GLY A 149 -17.68 18.80 -13.48
C GLY A 149 -18.30 17.74 -14.40
N ARG A 150 -19.62 17.66 -14.43
CA ARG A 150 -20.38 16.78 -15.33
C ARG A 150 -21.57 17.52 -15.91
N THR A 151 -21.62 17.56 -17.23
CA THR A 151 -22.79 18.03 -17.97
C THR A 151 -23.72 16.85 -18.26
N VAL A 152 -24.98 16.94 -17.85
CA VAL A 152 -26.03 15.95 -18.18
C VAL A 152 -26.96 16.57 -19.20
N GLY A 153 -26.95 16.04 -20.44
CA GLY A 153 -27.81 16.56 -21.51
C GLY A 153 -27.52 18.01 -21.92
N GLY A 154 -26.28 18.50 -21.74
CA GLY A 154 -25.89 19.88 -22.06
C GLY A 154 -26.21 20.90 -20.95
N LEU A 155 -26.79 20.46 -19.83
CA LEU A 155 -27.10 21.30 -18.67
C LEU A 155 -26.23 20.93 -17.45
N PRO A 156 -26.02 21.86 -16.50
CA PRO A 156 -25.39 21.56 -15.21
C PRO A 156 -26.15 20.47 -14.46
N GLU A 157 -25.42 19.60 -13.75
CA GLU A 157 -25.99 18.56 -12.89
C GLU A 157 -26.91 19.18 -11.84
N SER A 158 -28.12 18.63 -11.64
CA SER A 158 -29.04 19.14 -10.62
C SER A 158 -28.55 18.81 -9.19
N PRO A 159 -28.97 19.58 -8.17
CA PRO A 159 -28.55 19.34 -6.79
C PRO A 159 -28.85 17.91 -6.32
N ASP A 160 -30.03 17.37 -6.64
CA ASP A 160 -30.46 16.04 -6.21
C ASP A 160 -29.57 14.93 -6.79
N LEU A 161 -29.17 15.07 -8.05
CA LEU A 161 -28.23 14.13 -8.70
C LEU A 161 -26.84 14.22 -8.05
N PHE A 162 -26.37 15.44 -7.80
CA PHE A 162 -25.09 15.67 -7.12
C PHE A 162 -25.07 15.05 -5.71
N TYR A 163 -26.17 15.15 -4.97
CA TYR A 163 -26.30 14.60 -3.62
C TYR A 163 -26.28 13.07 -3.57
N LEU A 164 -26.66 12.41 -4.66
CA LEU A 164 -26.59 10.95 -4.80
C LEU A 164 -25.21 10.48 -5.32
N ARG A 165 -24.31 11.40 -5.66
CA ARG A 165 -23.00 11.08 -6.21
C ARG A 165 -22.07 10.50 -5.16
N LYS A 166 -21.38 9.42 -5.54
CA LYS A 166 -20.26 8.86 -4.76
C LYS A 166 -18.99 9.65 -5.04
N LEU A 167 -18.76 10.68 -4.24
CA LEU A 167 -17.53 11.48 -4.29
C LEU A 167 -16.37 10.73 -3.63
N ASN A 168 -15.19 10.84 -4.22
CA ASN A 168 -13.96 10.43 -3.56
C ASN A 168 -13.60 11.39 -2.42
N PRO A 169 -12.75 10.99 -1.46
CA PRO A 169 -12.48 11.82 -0.30
C PRO A 169 -11.89 13.20 -0.61
N ILE A 170 -11.06 13.30 -1.66
CA ILE A 170 -10.48 14.57 -2.13
C ILE A 170 -11.57 15.45 -2.77
N GLU A 171 -12.45 14.88 -3.59
CA GLU A 171 -13.56 15.61 -4.21
C GLU A 171 -14.50 16.19 -3.14
N SER A 172 -14.86 15.39 -2.14
CA SER A 172 -15.74 15.83 -1.05
C SER A 172 -15.08 16.84 -0.10
N GLY A 173 -13.77 16.74 0.13
CA GLY A 173 -13.05 17.58 1.09
C GLY A 173 -12.46 18.87 0.52
N CYS A 174 -12.05 18.88 -0.76
CA CYS A 174 -11.31 20.00 -1.37
C CYS A 174 -12.12 20.77 -2.41
N CYS A 175 -13.07 20.11 -3.10
CA CYS A 175 -13.73 20.67 -4.27
C CYS A 175 -15.13 21.22 -4.00
N LYS A 176 -15.64 21.06 -2.78
CA LYS A 176 -16.92 21.63 -2.32
C LYS A 176 -16.77 22.16 -0.88
N PRO A 177 -17.61 23.12 -0.44
CA PRO A 177 -17.65 23.53 0.95
C PRO A 177 -18.23 22.43 1.85
N PRO A 178 -17.94 22.45 3.16
CA PRO A 178 -18.63 21.61 4.13
C PRO A 178 -20.15 21.88 4.14
N THR A 179 -20.96 20.83 4.26
CA THR A 179 -22.43 20.93 4.27
C THR A 179 -22.92 21.72 5.48
N ALA A 180 -22.18 21.66 6.60
CA ALA A 180 -22.44 22.46 7.80
C ALA A 180 -22.43 23.98 7.54
N CYS A 181 -21.80 24.43 6.46
CA CYS A 181 -21.73 25.84 6.10
C CYS A 181 -23.02 26.40 5.50
N GLY A 182 -23.94 25.55 5.02
CA GLY A 182 -25.23 25.98 4.48
C GLY A 182 -25.17 26.68 3.12
N TYR A 183 -24.10 26.47 2.33
CA TYR A 183 -24.03 27.00 0.97
C TYR A 183 -25.03 26.31 0.05
N VAL A 184 -25.56 27.07 -0.91
CA VAL A 184 -26.49 26.58 -1.93
C VAL A 184 -25.72 26.16 -3.16
N TYR A 185 -25.94 24.91 -3.58
CA TYR A 185 -25.38 24.32 -4.78
C TYR A 185 -25.83 25.10 -6.02
N MET A 186 -24.88 25.52 -6.84
CA MET A 186 -25.13 26.08 -8.17
C MET A 186 -24.47 25.20 -9.24
N ASN A 187 -23.20 24.89 -9.04
CA ASN A 187 -22.44 23.96 -9.86
C ASN A 187 -21.44 23.18 -8.99
N GLU A 188 -20.72 22.20 -9.54
CA GLU A 188 -19.93 21.25 -8.74
C GLU A 188 -18.88 21.92 -7.85
N THR A 189 -18.18 22.92 -8.40
CA THR A 189 -17.17 23.73 -7.69
C THR A 189 -17.62 25.16 -7.41
N PHE A 190 -18.88 25.51 -7.68
CA PHE A 190 -19.42 26.84 -7.46
C PHE A 190 -20.63 26.80 -6.53
N TRP A 191 -20.50 27.48 -5.41
CA TRP A 191 -21.48 27.45 -4.33
C TRP A 191 -21.78 28.87 -3.88
N SER A 192 -23.06 29.22 -3.81
CA SER A 192 -23.50 30.55 -3.37
C SER A 192 -23.78 30.55 -1.87
N ALA A 193 -23.48 31.65 -1.18
CA ALA A 193 -23.86 31.79 0.22
C ALA A 193 -25.40 31.75 0.30
N GLY A 194 -25.95 30.81 1.08
CA GLY A 194 -27.37 30.82 1.38
C GLY A 194 -27.74 32.06 2.19
N GLY A 195 -29.01 32.48 2.14
CA GLY A 195 -29.49 33.61 2.96
C GLY A 195 -29.51 33.35 4.48
N GLY A 196 -28.98 32.21 4.94
CA GLY A 196 -28.89 31.84 6.36
C GLY A 196 -27.51 32.12 6.96
N LEU A 197 -27.38 31.87 8.26
CA LEU A 197 -26.10 32.00 8.96
C LEU A 197 -25.11 30.95 8.43
N VAL A 198 -23.91 31.41 8.07
CA VAL A 198 -22.78 30.54 7.76
C VAL A 198 -22.44 29.73 9.02
N GLY A 199 -22.33 28.41 8.87
CA GLY A 199 -22.02 27.51 9.98
C GLY A 199 -20.75 27.90 10.75
N TYR A 200 -20.64 27.46 12.01
CA TYR A 200 -19.49 27.76 12.88
C TYR A 200 -18.19 27.03 12.47
N ASP A 201 -18.23 26.20 11.42
CA ASP A 201 -17.03 25.52 10.94
C ASP A 201 -16.02 26.54 10.37
N PRO A 202 -14.76 26.58 10.87
CA PRO A 202 -13.76 27.53 10.38
C PRO A 202 -13.47 27.38 8.88
N ASP A 203 -13.76 26.22 8.28
CA ASP A 203 -13.58 26.00 6.85
C ASP A 203 -14.62 26.73 6.01
N CYS A 204 -15.76 27.13 6.57
CA CYS A 204 -16.75 27.94 5.87
C CYS A 204 -16.19 29.30 5.44
N ALA A 205 -15.39 29.93 6.30
CA ALA A 205 -14.73 31.20 5.99
C ALA A 205 -13.54 31.04 5.02
N ARG A 206 -13.03 29.82 4.84
CA ARG A 206 -11.89 29.51 3.96
C ARG A 206 -12.31 29.09 2.56
N TRP A 207 -13.57 28.70 2.36
CA TRP A 207 -14.10 28.35 1.06
C TRP A 207 -14.07 29.55 0.10
N ASN A 208 -13.62 29.33 -1.13
CA ASN A 208 -13.64 30.31 -2.21
C ASN A 208 -14.10 29.65 -3.53
N ASN A 209 -14.88 30.35 -4.35
CA ASN A 209 -15.32 29.85 -5.66
C ASN A 209 -14.23 30.02 -6.76
N ASP A 210 -13.15 30.74 -6.45
CA ASP A 210 -11.95 30.77 -7.30
C ASP A 210 -11.36 29.37 -7.43
N GLN A 211 -11.23 28.89 -8.67
CA GLN A 211 -10.77 27.54 -8.99
C GLN A 211 -9.32 27.28 -8.56
N GLU A 212 -8.51 28.33 -8.36
CA GLU A 212 -7.14 28.20 -7.86
C GLU A 212 -7.06 28.10 -6.33
N GLN A 213 -8.15 28.43 -5.62
CA GLN A 213 -8.19 28.52 -4.16
C GLN A 213 -9.08 27.44 -3.54
N LEU A 214 -10.32 27.30 -4.03
CA LEU A 214 -11.34 26.34 -3.56
C LEU A 214 -11.28 26.14 -2.02
N CYS A 215 -11.35 24.90 -1.56
CA CYS A 215 -11.09 24.56 -0.15
C CYS A 215 -9.67 24.02 0.06
N TYR A 216 -8.68 24.40 -0.75
CA TYR A 216 -7.32 23.85 -0.63
C TYR A 216 -6.61 24.22 0.68
N SER A 217 -7.08 25.23 1.41
CA SER A 217 -6.59 25.61 2.74
C SER A 217 -7.43 25.06 3.89
N CYS A 218 -8.54 24.37 3.60
CA CYS A 218 -9.49 23.86 4.59
C CYS A 218 -8.97 22.61 5.32
N ASN A 219 -9.41 22.44 6.56
CA ASN A 219 -9.19 21.21 7.33
C ASN A 219 -9.97 20.03 6.73
N SER A 220 -11.13 20.25 6.10
CA SER A 220 -11.87 19.23 5.35
C SER A 220 -11.07 18.68 4.17
N CYS A 221 -10.29 19.53 3.48
CA CYS A 221 -9.42 19.07 2.39
C CYS A 221 -8.26 18.23 2.93
N LYS A 222 -7.61 18.68 4.02
CA LYS A 222 -6.59 17.90 4.75
C LYS A 222 -7.14 16.53 5.18
N ALA A 223 -8.34 16.50 5.75
CA ALA A 223 -9.01 15.27 6.15
C ALA A 223 -9.37 14.37 4.95
N GLY A 224 -9.80 14.95 3.83
CA GLY A 224 -10.04 14.25 2.57
C GLY A 224 -8.77 13.59 2.02
N VAL A 225 -7.61 14.25 2.13
CA VAL A 225 -6.32 13.66 1.78
C VAL A 225 -6.00 12.47 2.70
N LEU A 226 -6.12 12.64 4.03
CA LEU A 226 -5.88 11.56 4.99
C LEU A 226 -6.78 10.34 4.72
N ALA A 227 -8.06 10.56 4.42
CA ALA A 227 -9.01 9.53 4.05
C ALA A 227 -8.64 8.80 2.75
N SER A 228 -8.20 9.54 1.73
CA SER A 228 -7.74 8.99 0.45
C SER A 228 -6.49 8.12 0.63
N LEU A 229 -5.54 8.60 1.45
CA LEU A 229 -4.32 7.89 1.80
C LEU A 229 -4.62 6.61 2.57
N LYS A 230 -5.45 6.68 3.62
CA LYS A 230 -5.91 5.51 4.39
C LYS A 230 -6.53 4.44 3.48
N LYS A 231 -7.41 4.84 2.55
CA LYS A 231 -8.05 3.89 1.62
C LYS A 231 -7.02 3.22 0.71
N SER A 232 -6.05 3.97 0.20
CA SER A 232 -5.01 3.45 -0.68
C SER A 232 -4.01 2.56 0.06
N TRP A 233 -3.58 2.96 1.26
CA TRP A 233 -2.69 2.19 2.13
C TRP A 233 -3.32 0.87 2.56
N ARG A 234 -4.62 0.85 2.88
CA ARG A 234 -5.32 -0.40 3.19
C ARG A 234 -5.33 -1.37 2.01
N LYS A 235 -5.50 -0.88 0.77
CA LYS A 235 -5.41 -1.73 -0.43
C LYS A 235 -4.00 -2.30 -0.61
N VAL A 236 -2.98 -1.46 -0.47
CA VAL A 236 -1.58 -1.89 -0.58
C VAL A 236 -1.22 -2.88 0.54
N SER A 237 -1.68 -2.64 1.78
CA SER A 237 -1.45 -3.54 2.91
C SER A 237 -2.09 -4.91 2.69
N VAL A 238 -3.31 -4.97 2.14
CA VAL A 238 -3.95 -6.26 1.80
C VAL A 238 -3.13 -7.03 0.77
N ILE A 239 -2.65 -6.37 -0.30
CA ILE A 239 -1.76 -7.00 -1.29
C ILE A 239 -0.48 -7.47 -0.61
N ASN A 240 0.10 -6.66 0.27
CA ASN A 240 1.32 -7.01 0.99
C ASN A 240 1.14 -8.23 1.91
N ILE A 241 0.00 -8.36 2.60
CA ILE A 241 -0.31 -9.52 3.45
C ILE A 241 -0.33 -10.81 2.60
N VAL A 242 -0.95 -10.78 1.42
CA VAL A 242 -0.98 -11.95 0.52
C VAL A 242 0.44 -12.35 0.13
N ILE A 243 1.29 -11.38 -0.22
CA ILE A 243 2.67 -11.64 -0.60
C ILE A 243 3.50 -12.15 0.58
N LEU A 244 3.26 -11.62 1.77
CA LEU A 244 3.92 -12.07 2.99
C LEU A 244 3.62 -13.55 3.28
N ILE A 245 2.37 -13.98 3.13
CA ILE A 245 2.00 -15.40 3.29
C ILE A 245 2.78 -16.27 2.30
N LEU A 246 2.84 -15.86 1.03
CA LEU A 246 3.60 -16.58 0.01
C LEU A 246 5.09 -16.63 0.35
N LEU A 247 5.70 -15.51 0.73
CA LEU A 247 7.11 -15.45 1.11
C LEU A 247 7.43 -16.32 2.32
N VAL A 248 6.55 -16.40 3.31
CA VAL A 248 6.71 -17.29 4.47
C VAL A 248 6.69 -18.76 4.03
N ILE A 249 5.77 -19.16 3.16
CA ILE A 249 5.74 -20.53 2.61
C ILE A 249 7.04 -20.85 1.87
N LEU A 250 7.49 -19.93 1.00
CA LEU A 250 8.75 -20.08 0.25
C LEU A 250 9.96 -20.19 1.18
N TYR A 251 9.99 -19.39 2.25
CA TYR A 251 11.04 -19.43 3.27
C TYR A 251 11.08 -20.78 4.01
N VAL A 252 9.93 -21.32 4.39
CA VAL A 252 9.84 -22.64 5.04
C VAL A 252 10.35 -23.75 4.12
N VAL A 253 9.96 -23.73 2.83
CA VAL A 253 10.44 -24.68 1.83
C VAL A 253 11.96 -24.55 1.61
N ALA A 254 12.48 -23.33 1.50
CA ALA A 254 13.91 -23.08 1.36
C ALA A 254 14.70 -23.59 2.58
N CYS A 255 14.19 -23.37 3.80
CA CYS A 255 14.77 -23.92 5.02
C CYS A 255 14.72 -25.45 5.07
N ALA A 256 13.65 -26.08 4.60
CA ALA A 256 13.53 -27.53 4.52
C ALA A 256 14.51 -28.13 3.51
N ALA A 257 14.62 -27.54 2.32
CA ALA A 257 15.58 -27.93 1.30
C ALA A 257 17.03 -27.78 1.80
N PHE A 258 17.34 -26.68 2.49
CA PHE A 258 18.67 -26.47 3.07
C PHE A 258 19.01 -27.51 4.12
N ARG A 259 18.08 -27.79 5.05
CA ARG A 259 18.27 -28.82 6.08
C ARG A 259 18.49 -30.20 5.47
N HIS A 260 17.79 -30.54 4.40
CA HIS A 260 17.98 -31.80 3.69
C HIS A 260 19.37 -31.90 3.06
N ILE A 261 19.84 -30.84 2.38
CA ILE A 261 21.20 -30.82 1.78
C ILE A 261 22.27 -30.91 2.87
N LYS A 262 22.12 -30.16 3.97
CA LYS A 262 23.06 -30.21 5.09
C LYS A 262 23.11 -31.59 5.76
N ARG A 263 22.00 -32.31 5.86
CA ARG A 263 21.99 -33.70 6.36
C ARG A 263 22.75 -34.65 5.44
N MET A 264 22.64 -34.48 4.11
CA MET A 264 23.38 -35.30 3.15
C MET A 264 24.88 -35.03 3.19
N ASP A 265 25.30 -33.77 3.38
CA ASP A 265 26.73 -33.42 3.46
C ASP A 265 27.36 -33.81 4.82
N ASN A 266 26.54 -34.05 5.85
CA ASN A 266 27.02 -34.32 7.20
C ASN A 266 27.29 -35.81 7.49
N ASP A 267 27.04 -36.74 6.55
CA ASP A 267 27.21 -38.19 6.72
C ASP A 267 27.05 -38.65 8.18
N GLU A 268 25.80 -38.68 8.68
CA GLU A 268 25.54 -39.70 9.70
C GLU A 268 25.79 -41.03 8.99
N ASP A 269 26.93 -41.62 9.32
CA ASP A 269 27.35 -42.97 8.96
C ASP A 269 26.09 -43.82 8.82
N PHE A 270 25.75 -44.21 7.59
CA PHE A 270 24.71 -45.19 7.36
C PHE A 270 25.15 -46.40 8.17
N GLY A 271 24.57 -46.55 9.37
CA GLY A 271 24.98 -47.56 10.33
C GLY A 271 25.21 -48.84 9.55
N GLU A 272 26.45 -49.33 9.62
CA GLU A 272 26.94 -50.46 8.83
C GLU A 272 25.81 -51.46 8.68
N THR A 273 25.38 -51.67 7.44
CA THR A 273 24.57 -52.85 7.13
C THR A 273 25.48 -54.04 7.42
N ARG A 274 25.43 -54.50 8.67
CA ARG A 274 26.10 -55.70 9.16
C ARG A 274 25.56 -56.85 8.32
N MET A 275 26.25 -57.15 7.22
CA MET A 275 26.04 -58.36 6.46
C MET A 275 26.50 -59.51 7.34
N GLU A 276 25.57 -60.13 8.06
CA GLU A 276 25.77 -61.48 8.57
C GLU A 276 25.89 -62.41 7.35
N LYS A 277 27.13 -62.74 6.96
CA LYS A 277 27.39 -63.88 6.10
C LYS A 277 26.86 -65.12 6.82
N ALA A 278 25.72 -65.64 6.37
CA ALA A 278 25.29 -66.98 6.72
C ALA A 278 26.39 -67.96 6.27
N GLN A 279 27.13 -68.50 7.23
CA GLN A 279 28.17 -69.47 7.02
C GLN A 279 27.49 -70.82 6.75
N PRO A 280 27.63 -71.45 5.56
CA PRO A 280 27.00 -72.72 5.31
C PRO A 280 27.74 -73.81 6.08
N SER A 281 27.03 -74.51 6.97
CA SER A 281 27.54 -75.71 7.63
C SER A 281 27.77 -76.79 6.57
N ARG A 282 29.04 -77.13 6.32
CA ARG A 282 29.41 -78.32 5.55
C ARG A 282 28.89 -79.55 6.29
N ILE A 283 27.94 -80.23 5.67
CA ILE A 283 27.52 -81.57 6.05
C ILE A 283 28.61 -82.51 5.50
N HIS A 284 29.33 -83.20 6.39
CA HIS A 284 30.14 -84.36 6.04
C HIS A 284 29.40 -85.59 6.56
N PHE A 285 29.22 -86.56 5.66
CA PHE A 285 28.68 -87.90 5.89
C PHE A 285 29.47 -88.69 6.94
#